data_AF-A0A817XVI7-F1
#
_entry.id   AF-A0A817XVI7-F1
#
_cell.length_a   1.000
_cell.length_b   1.000
_cell.length_c   1.000
_cell.angle_alpha   90.00
_cell.angle_beta   90.00
_cell.angle_gamma   90.00
#
_symmetry.space_group_name_H-M   'P 1'
#
loop_
_entity.id
_entity.type
_entity.pdbx_description
1 polymer ?
#
loop_
_entity_poly.entity_id
_entity_poly.type
_entity_poly.pdbx_seq_one_letter_code
_entity_poly.pdbx_strand_id
1 'polypeptide(L)'
;MNQFSTAQISLIAKANNIPVVKHKFFESVQIDSFVSNKLDDQSELTTNHSVLRSAMLFSSSTSQTSNSSKSNLNSLDMTCDVIPPIFISTVITELDILS
;
A
#
# COMPACT_ATOMS: atom_id res chain seq x y z
N MET A 1 -10.97 -1.21 4.20
CA MET A 1 -9.72 -1.15 3.40
C MET A 1 -9.24 0.29 3.35
N ASN A 2 -7.93 0.47 3.46
CA ASN A 2 -7.27 1.77 3.36
C ASN A 2 -6.34 1.78 2.14
N GLN A 3 -5.84 2.96 1.74
CA GLN A 3 -4.88 3.06 0.65
C GLN A 3 -3.60 2.28 1.02
N PHE A 4 -2.93 1.73 0.01
CA PHE A 4 -1.67 1.02 0.18
C PHE A 4 -0.68 1.79 1.06
N SER A 5 -0.01 1.09 1.98
CA SER A 5 0.95 1.59 2.99
C SER A 5 0.35 2.15 4.29
N THR A 6 -0.97 2.27 4.42
CA THR A 6 -1.57 2.78 5.66
C THR A 6 -1.33 1.83 6.85
N ALA A 7 -1.27 0.51 6.63
CA ALA A 7 -0.95 -0.46 7.67
C ALA A 7 0.51 -0.34 8.17
N GLN A 8 1.45 -0.05 7.26
CA GLN A 8 2.85 0.18 7.63
C GLN A 8 3.02 1.47 8.43
N ILE A 9 2.35 2.55 8.02
CA ILE A 9 2.32 3.82 8.76
C ILE A 9 1.74 3.60 10.15
N SER A 10 0.64 2.84 10.25
CA SER A 10 -0.02 2.54 11.52
C SER A 10 0.87 1.72 12.47
N LEU A 11 1.66 0.78 11.94
CA LEU A 11 2.65 0.03 12.71
C LEU A 11 3.74 0.94 13.29
N ILE A 12 4.30 1.84 12.47
CA ILE A 12 5.34 2.78 12.91
C ILE A 12 4.76 3.77 13.93
N ALA A 13 3.56 4.29 13.70
CA ALA A 13 2.87 5.17 14.63
C ALA A 13 2.68 4.49 15.99
N LYS A 14 2.22 3.23 16.00
CA LYS A 14 2.06 2.45 17.23
C LYS A 14 3.38 2.25 17.96
N ALA A 15 4.47 1.96 17.25
CA ALA A 15 5.81 1.81 17.84
C ALA A 15 6.31 3.11 18.49
N ASN A 16 5.85 4.27 18.04
CA ASN A 16 6.18 5.58 18.59
C ASN A 16 5.12 6.13 19.57
N ASN A 17 4.16 5.31 20.00
CA ASN A 17 3.03 5.71 20.86
C ASN A 17 2.17 6.85 20.28
N ILE A 18 2.13 6.97 18.96
CA ILE A 18 1.30 7.95 18.24
C ILE A 18 -0.07 7.30 17.96
N PRO A 19 -1.20 7.93 18.33
CA PRO A 19 -2.52 7.37 18.12
C PRO A 19 -2.90 7.37 16.63
N VAL A 20 -3.57 6.31 16.18
CA VAL A 20 -4.05 6.18 14.80
C VAL A 20 -5.56 6.29 14.77
N VAL A 21 -6.07 7.21 13.94
CA VAL A 21 -7.50 7.51 13.82
C VAL A 21 -8.03 7.02 12.48
N LYS A 22 -9.21 6.36 12.50
CA LYS A 22 -9.87 5.85 11.28
C LYS A 22 -11.28 6.40 11.18
N HIS A 23 -11.72 6.83 9.99
CA HIS A 23 -13.02 7.49 9.83
C HIS A 23 -14.12 6.64 9.17
N LYS A 24 -13.83 5.39 8.78
CA LYS A 24 -14.73 4.63 7.88
C LYS A 24 -14.82 3.15 8.26
N PHE A 25 -16.06 2.68 8.39
CA PHE A 25 -16.38 1.27 8.53
C PHE A 25 -16.52 0.58 7.19
N PHE A 26 -16.29 -0.72 7.21
CA PHE A 26 -16.55 -1.62 6.10
C PHE A 26 -17.38 -2.78 6.65
N GLU A 27 -18.42 -3.18 5.93
CA GLU A 27 -19.31 -4.27 6.32
C GLU A 27 -18.64 -5.65 6.15
N SER A 28 -17.63 -5.73 5.29
CA SER A 28 -16.83 -6.93 5.06
C SER A 28 -15.66 -7.05 6.05
N VAL A 29 -15.46 -8.25 6.59
CA VAL A 29 -14.30 -8.60 7.40
C VAL A 29 -13.26 -9.28 6.50
N GLN A 30 -12.03 -8.76 6.51
CA GLN A 30 -10.89 -9.32 5.80
C GLN A 30 -9.75 -9.55 6.79
N ILE A 31 -9.11 -10.70 6.70
CA ILE A 31 -8.01 -11.10 7.58
C ILE A 31 -6.65 -10.75 6.95
N ASP A 32 -6.61 -10.66 5.62
CA ASP A 32 -5.42 -10.30 4.85
C ASP A 32 -5.73 -9.21 3.79
N SER A 33 -4.67 -8.71 3.15
CA SER A 33 -4.77 -7.73 2.06
C SER A 33 -4.75 -8.36 0.66
N PHE A 34 -4.88 -9.69 0.55
CA PHE A 34 -4.75 -10.43 -0.71
C PHE A 34 -6.11 -10.93 -1.24
N VAL A 35 -7.02 -11.32 -0.34
CA VAL A 35 -8.30 -11.95 -0.69
C VAL A 35 -9.19 -11.05 -1.56
N SER A 36 -9.19 -9.74 -1.27
CA SER A 36 -10.01 -8.80 -2.02
C SER A 36 -9.28 -7.46 -2.10
N ASN A 37 -8.36 -7.39 -3.06
CA ASN A 37 -7.65 -6.17 -3.40
C ASN A 37 -7.89 -5.79 -4.86
N LYS A 38 -7.82 -4.49 -5.14
CA LYS A 38 -7.74 -4.01 -6.51
C LYS A 38 -6.26 -4.00 -6.90
N LEU A 39 -5.96 -4.55 -8.07
CA LEU A 39 -4.64 -4.43 -8.68
C LEU A 39 -4.69 -3.29 -9.68
N ASP A 40 -3.70 -2.41 -9.62
CA ASP A 40 -3.56 -1.33 -10.60
C ASP A 40 -2.74 -1.77 -11.82
N ASP A 41 -2.72 -0.95 -12.87
CA ASP A 41 -1.98 -1.27 -14.08
C ASP A 41 -0.47 -1.31 -13.82
N GLN A 42 0.14 -2.46 -14.09
CA GLN A 42 1.58 -2.70 -13.93
C GLN A 42 2.44 -1.77 -14.81
N SER A 43 1.86 -1.21 -15.88
CA SER A 43 2.55 -0.26 -16.77
C SER A 43 2.92 1.05 -16.05
N GLU A 44 2.12 1.48 -15.07
CA GLU A 44 2.35 2.71 -14.30
C GLU A 44 3.61 2.58 -13.41
N LEU A 45 3.84 1.38 -12.85
CA LEU A 45 5.02 1.08 -12.03
C LEU A 45 6.33 1.23 -12.82
N THR A 46 6.34 0.85 -14.11
CA THR A 46 7.53 0.97 -14.96
C THR A 46 7.89 2.41 -15.30
N THR A 47 6.88 3.27 -15.42
CA THR A 47 7.03 4.69 -15.75
C THR A 47 7.62 5.47 -14.56
N ASN A 48 7.11 5.22 -13.34
CA ASN A 48 7.65 5.83 -12.12
C ASN A 48 9.08 5.38 -11.81
N HIS A 49 9.41 4.11 -12.12
CA HIS A 49 10.79 3.64 -12.06
C HIS A 49 11.72 4.38 -13.03
N SER A 50 11.27 4.76 -14.23
CA SER A 50 12.10 5.49 -15.19
C SER A 50 12.45 6.91 -14.74
N VAL A 51 11.52 7.61 -14.06
CA VAL A 51 11.73 8.96 -13.53
C VAL A 51 12.64 8.93 -12.30
N LEU A 52 12.43 7.99 -11.37
CA LEU A 52 13.33 7.76 -10.23
C LEU A 52 14.72 7.28 -10.66
N ARG A 53 14.77 6.49 -11.74
CA ARG A 53 16.04 6.04 -12.35
C ARG A 53 16.78 7.19 -13.03
N SER A 54 16.08 8.19 -13.57
CA SER A 54 16.69 9.40 -14.11
C SER A 54 17.35 10.24 -13.01
N ALA A 55 16.81 10.23 -11.79
CA ALA A 55 17.46 10.82 -10.62
C ALA A 55 18.62 9.96 -10.05
N MET A 56 18.58 8.63 -10.25
CA MET A 56 19.64 7.67 -9.86
C MET A 56 20.66 7.34 -10.98
N LEU A 57 20.56 7.99 -12.14
CA LEU A 57 21.36 7.69 -13.34
C LEU A 57 22.80 8.24 -13.28
N PHE A 58 23.44 8.10 -12.12
CA PHE A 58 24.90 8.00 -12.02
C PHE A 58 25.38 6.56 -11.78
N SER A 59 24.50 5.56 -11.74
CA SER A 59 24.95 4.16 -11.77
C SER A 59 23.93 3.22 -12.42
N SER A 60 24.40 2.52 -13.45
CA SER A 60 23.87 1.24 -13.93
C SER A 60 22.65 1.27 -14.85
N SER A 61 22.99 1.46 -16.14
CA SER A 61 22.25 1.02 -17.32
C SER A 61 21.78 -0.43 -17.22
N THR A 62 20.46 -0.66 -17.24
CA THR A 62 19.83 -1.94 -17.62
C THR A 62 18.36 -1.68 -17.95
N SER A 63 18.11 -1.45 -19.24
CA SER A 63 16.79 -1.32 -19.85
C SER A 63 15.86 -2.47 -19.44
N GLN A 64 14.74 -2.16 -18.77
CA GLN A 64 13.60 -3.08 -18.67
C GLN A 64 12.56 -2.65 -19.71
N THR A 65 12.88 -2.90 -20.98
CA THR A 65 11.97 -2.65 -22.13
C THR A 65 11.54 -3.94 -22.81
N SER A 66 11.68 -5.09 -22.14
CA SER A 66 11.24 -6.39 -22.66
C SER A 66 10.60 -7.24 -21.55
N ASN A 67 9.39 -6.84 -21.11
CA ASN A 67 8.60 -7.60 -20.13
C ASN A 67 7.99 -8.90 -20.70
N SER A 68 8.43 -9.38 -21.87
CA SER A 68 8.00 -10.70 -22.38
C SER A 68 9.03 -11.82 -22.22
N SER A 69 10.24 -11.56 -21.70
CA SER A 69 11.36 -12.52 -21.77
C SER A 69 12.08 -12.81 -20.44
N LYS A 70 11.41 -12.63 -19.30
CA LYS A 70 11.90 -13.10 -18.00
C LYS A 70 10.79 -13.89 -17.31
N SER A 71 10.78 -15.20 -17.50
CA SER A 71 9.67 -16.11 -17.14
C SER A 71 9.25 -16.09 -15.66
N ASN A 72 10.05 -15.47 -14.78
CA ASN A 72 9.84 -15.49 -13.33
C ASN A 72 9.65 -14.09 -12.71
N LEU A 73 9.57 -13.03 -13.51
CA LEU A 73 9.32 -11.68 -12.98
C LEU A 73 7.85 -11.31 -13.16
N ASN A 74 7.13 -11.19 -12.05
CA ASN A 74 5.78 -10.67 -12.02
C ASN A 74 5.76 -9.35 -11.23
N SER A 75 5.24 -8.28 -11.84
CA SER A 75 5.07 -6.99 -11.18
C SER A 75 3.75 -7.01 -10.40
N LEU A 76 3.71 -6.47 -9.18
CA LEU A 76 2.50 -6.42 -8.38
C LEU A 76 2.36 -5.05 -7.76
N ASP A 77 1.29 -4.36 -8.12
CA ASP A 77 0.89 -3.10 -7.48
C ASP A 77 -0.50 -3.30 -6.87
N MET A 78 -0.57 -3.15 -5.55
CA MET A 78 -1.76 -3.36 -4.73
C MET A 78 -2.31 -2.00 -4.33
N THR A 79 -3.58 -1.73 -4.61
CA THR A 79 -4.16 -0.41 -4.32
C THR A 79 -4.49 -0.21 -2.84
N CYS A 80 -4.82 -1.29 -2.13
CA CYS A 80 -5.30 -1.22 -0.75
C CYS A 80 -4.56 -2.15 0.21
N ASP A 81 -4.57 -1.78 1.49
CA ASP A 81 -4.17 -2.65 2.59
C ASP A 81 -5.23 -2.73 3.70
N VAL A 82 -5.07 -3.74 4.55
CA VAL A 82 -5.88 -3.98 5.74
C VAL A 82 -5.03 -3.66 6.97
N ILE A 83 -5.50 -2.70 7.77
CA ILE A 83 -4.88 -2.33 9.04
C ILE A 83 -5.47 -3.21 10.14
N PRO A 84 -4.65 -3.99 10.86
CA PRO A 84 -5.10 -4.73 12.04
C PRO A 84 -5.75 -3.82 13.09
N PRO A 85 -6.84 -4.25 13.74
CA PRO A 85 -7.56 -3.41 14.72
C PRO A 85 -6.69 -3.02 15.92
N ILE A 86 -5.70 -3.83 16.28
CA ILE A 86 -4.75 -3.56 17.37
C ILE A 86 -3.94 -2.26 17.20
N PHE A 87 -3.84 -1.75 15.97
CA PHE A 87 -3.11 -0.52 15.67
C PHE A 87 -4.01 0.72 15.60
N ILE A 88 -5.33 0.55 15.63
CA ILE A 88 -6.30 1.65 15.55
C ILE A 88 -6.64 2.07 16.99
N SER A 89 -6.48 3.37 17.29
CA SER A 89 -6.76 3.92 18.62
C SER A 89 -8.15 4.50 18.74
N THR A 90 -8.69 5.06 17.66
CA THR A 90 -9.99 5.71 17.67
C THR A 90 -10.65 5.60 16.30
N VAL A 91 -11.94 5.35 16.30
CA VAL A 91 -12.76 5.37 15.09
C VAL A 91 -13.72 6.56 15.15
N ILE A 92 -13.55 7.52 14.24
CA ILE A 92 -14.44 8.67 14.09
C ILE A 92 -15.54 8.29 13.12
N THR A 93 -16.78 8.62 13.47
CA THR A 93 -17.95 8.31 12.66
C THR A 93 -18.83 9.55 12.58
N GLU A 94 -19.80 9.57 11.67
CA GLU A 94 -20.79 10.64 11.57
C GLU A 94 -21.64 10.78 12.86
N LEU A 95 -21.67 9.72 13.68
CA LEU A 95 -22.53 9.60 14.86
C LEU A 95 -21.78 9.89 16.16
N ASP A 96 -20.55 9.39 16.29
CA ASP A 96 -19.73 9.55 17.49
C ASP A 96 -18.25 9.20 17.27
N ILE A 97 -17.42 9.53 18.26
CA ILE A 97 -16.02 9.13 18.37
C ILE A 97 -15.94 7.88 19.26
N LEU A 98 -15.60 6.74 18.66
CA LEU A 98 -15.43 5.47 19.35
C LEU A 98 -13.97 5.28 19.71
N SER A 99 -13.66 5.30 21.02
CA SER A 99 -12.33 5.05 21.59
C SER A 99 -12.20 3.65 22.15
#